data_AF-A0A947FLL2-F1
#
_entry.id   AF-A0A947FLL2-F1
#
_cell.length_a   1.000
_cell.length_b   1.000
_cell.length_c   1.000
_cell.angle_alpha   90.00
_cell.angle_beta   90.00
_cell.angle_gamma   90.00
#
_symmetry.space_group_name_H-M   'P 1'
#
loop_
_entity.id
_entity.type
_entity.pdbx_description
1 polymer ?
#
loop_
_entity_poly.entity_id
_entity_poly.type
_entity_poly.pdbx_seq_one_letter_code
_entity_poly.pdbx_strand_id
1 'polypeptide(L)'
;GLVDLSGKADSADAVEKAVLLAGNVKGVTEVKIDNMEAPEPAPEVEYYTIVSGDSLSRIAKKYYGNAMDYPKLFDANREVIKDPDLIYPGQKIRIPPKSW
;
A
#
# COMPACT_ATOMS: atom_id res chain seq x y z
N GLY A 1 -5.27 4.96 -31.62
CA GLY A 1 -6.70 4.63 -31.50
C GLY A 1 -7.10 4.85 -30.06
N LEU A 2 -8.24 5.47 -29.83
CA LEU A 2 -8.75 5.77 -28.50
C LEU A 2 -9.55 4.56 -27.98
N VAL A 3 -9.32 4.17 -26.73
CA VAL A 3 -10.16 3.20 -26.01
C VAL A 3 -10.89 3.93 -24.88
N ASP A 4 -12.19 3.71 -24.78
CA ASP A 4 -13.04 4.26 -23.73
C ASP A 4 -13.55 3.11 -22.86
N LEU A 5 -13.19 3.12 -21.58
CA LEU A 5 -13.59 2.12 -20.59
C LEU A 5 -14.66 2.72 -19.67
N SER A 6 -15.79 2.03 -19.55
CA SER A 6 -16.89 2.43 -18.68
C SER A 6 -17.42 1.23 -17.89
N GLY A 7 -18.01 1.51 -16.74
CA GLY A 7 -18.64 0.52 -15.87
C GLY A 7 -18.15 0.59 -14.43
N LYS A 8 -18.60 -0.37 -13.63
CA LYS A 8 -18.28 -0.46 -12.21
C LYS A 8 -17.27 -1.57 -11.97
N ALA A 9 -16.17 -1.25 -11.30
CA ALA A 9 -15.18 -2.21 -10.86
C ALA A 9 -15.33 -2.48 -9.35
N ASP A 10 -15.08 -3.73 -8.97
CA ASP A 10 -15.08 -4.13 -7.55
C ASP A 10 -13.88 -3.57 -6.77
N SER A 11 -12.81 -3.14 -7.47
CA SER A 11 -11.59 -2.57 -6.88
C SER A 11 -10.84 -1.63 -7.84
N ALA A 12 -10.04 -0.72 -7.28
CA ALA A 12 -9.13 0.12 -8.07
C ALA A 12 -8.07 -0.70 -8.83
N ASP A 13 -7.57 -1.80 -8.25
CA ASP A 13 -6.65 -2.74 -8.91
C ASP A 13 -7.24 -3.32 -10.20
N ALA A 14 -8.55 -3.64 -10.21
CA ALA A 14 -9.22 -4.13 -11.40
C ALA A 14 -9.26 -3.06 -12.51
N VAL A 15 -9.46 -1.78 -12.15
CA VAL A 15 -9.39 -0.65 -13.08
C VAL A 15 -7.99 -0.49 -13.66
N GLU A 16 -6.96 -0.46 -12.81
CA GLU A 16 -5.58 -0.31 -13.25
C GLU A 16 -5.16 -1.43 -14.22
N LYS A 17 -5.52 -2.68 -13.90
CA LYS A 17 -5.29 -3.83 -14.80
C LYS A 17 -6.03 -3.69 -16.11
N ALA A 18 -7.29 -3.28 -16.10
CA ALA A 18 -8.07 -3.07 -17.32
C ALA A 18 -7.46 -1.99 -18.22
N VAL A 19 -7.01 -0.87 -17.62
CA VAL A 19 -6.33 0.22 -18.33
C VAL A 19 -5.01 -0.25 -18.95
N LEU A 20 -4.20 -1.00 -18.20
CA LEU A 20 -2.93 -1.57 -18.70
C LEU A 20 -3.16 -2.53 -19.86
N LEU A 21 -4.14 -3.44 -19.74
CA LEU A 21 -4.47 -4.40 -20.79
C LEU A 21 -4.99 -3.70 -22.05
N ALA A 22 -5.85 -2.69 -21.89
CA ALA A 22 -6.36 -1.88 -23.00
C ALA A 22 -5.25 -1.09 -23.71
N GLY A 23 -4.31 -0.52 -22.95
CA GLY A 23 -3.19 0.26 -23.50
C GLY A 23 -2.16 -0.59 -24.26
N ASN A 24 -2.00 -1.87 -23.90
CA ASN A 24 -1.02 -2.78 -24.53
C ASN A 24 -1.49 -3.36 -25.88
N VAL A 25 -2.64 -2.93 -26.40
CA VAL A 25 -3.13 -3.35 -27.72
C VAL A 25 -2.48 -2.50 -28.83
N LYS A 26 -1.96 -3.15 -29.87
CA LYS A 26 -1.29 -2.49 -30.99
C LYS A 26 -2.21 -1.44 -31.63
N GLY A 27 -1.73 -0.20 -31.70
CA GLY A 27 -2.46 0.92 -32.29
C GLY A 27 -3.35 1.68 -31.31
N VAL A 28 -3.39 1.29 -30.04
CA VAL A 28 -3.97 2.12 -28.96
C VAL A 28 -2.98 3.22 -28.59
N THR A 29 -3.48 4.44 -28.45
CA THR A 29 -2.68 5.64 -28.17
C THR A 29 -3.13 6.35 -26.90
N GLU A 30 -4.37 6.12 -26.46
CA GLU A 30 -4.95 6.73 -25.27
C GLU A 30 -6.07 5.81 -24.74
N VAL A 31 -6.21 5.76 -23.41
CA VAL A 31 -7.28 5.06 -22.71
C VAL A 31 -8.00 6.05 -21.80
N LYS A 32 -9.32 6.20 -21.95
CA LYS A 32 -10.17 7.04 -21.11
C LYS A 32 -10.99 6.19 -20.14
N ILE A 33 -11.17 6.72 -18.93
CA ILE A 33 -11.89 6.07 -17.83
C ILE A 33 -12.89 7.02 -17.15
N ASP A 34 -13.31 8.10 -17.82
CA ASP A 34 -14.18 9.14 -17.26
C ASP A 34 -15.51 8.59 -16.71
N ASN A 35 -15.98 7.45 -17.24
CA ASN A 35 -17.21 6.76 -16.86
C ASN A 35 -16.95 5.45 -16.09
N MET A 36 -15.79 5.32 -15.44
CA MET A 36 -15.45 4.16 -14.62
C MET A 36 -15.63 4.48 -13.13
N GLU A 37 -16.42 3.68 -12.44
CA GLU A 37 -16.63 3.78 -11.01
C GLU A 37 -15.85 2.68 -10.30
N ALA A 38 -14.92 3.07 -9.43
CA ALA A 38 -14.22 2.15 -8.54
C ALA A 38 -14.14 2.76 -7.14
N PRO A 39 -14.11 1.92 -6.09
CA PRO A 39 -13.72 2.42 -4.79
C PRO A 39 -12.28 2.97 -4.86
N GLU A 40 -12.02 4.16 -4.30
CA GLU A 40 -11.02 4.26 -3.23
C GLU A 40 -9.95 3.16 -3.23
N PRO A 41 -8.82 3.23 -3.97
CA PRO A 41 -7.74 2.28 -3.73
C PRO A 41 -7.46 2.24 -2.23
N ALA A 42 -7.81 1.12 -1.60
CA ALA A 42 -7.49 0.92 -0.20
C ALA A 42 -5.96 0.96 -0.09
N PRO A 43 -5.39 1.71 0.87
CA PRO A 43 -3.95 1.80 1.01
C PRO A 43 -3.41 0.38 1.13
N GLU A 44 -2.50 0.01 0.23
CA GLU A 44 -1.94 -1.33 0.19
C GLU A 44 -1.27 -1.59 1.54
N VAL A 45 -1.85 -2.51 2.30
CA VAL A 45 -1.41 -2.76 3.67
C VAL A 45 -0.19 -3.65 3.60
N GLU A 46 1.00 -3.05 3.64
CA GLU A 46 2.24 -3.80 3.72
C GLU A 46 2.39 -4.40 5.13
N TYR A 47 2.90 -5.63 5.21
CA TYR A 47 3.19 -6.30 6.47
C TYR A 47 4.65 -6.68 6.55
N TYR A 48 5.24 -6.49 7.73
CA TYR A 48 6.61 -6.87 8.02
C TYR A 48 6.67 -7.84 9.19
N THR A 49 7.51 -8.87 9.06
CA THR A 49 7.81 -9.78 10.16
C THR A 49 9.11 -9.33 10.83
N ILE A 50 9.02 -8.98 12.10
CA ILE A 50 10.16 -8.56 12.91
C ILE A 50 11.18 -9.69 12.98
N VAL A 51 12.46 -9.38 12.78
CA VAL A 51 13.57 -10.34 12.92
C VAL A 51 14.46 -9.98 14.10
N SER A 52 15.29 -10.93 14.53
CA SER A 52 16.22 -10.70 15.64
C SER A 52 17.18 -9.53 15.34
N GLY A 53 17.22 -8.56 16.25
CA GLY A 53 18.04 -7.35 16.13
C GLY A 53 17.34 -6.15 15.48
N ASP A 54 16.05 -6.26 15.14
CA ASP A 54 15.26 -5.10 14.73
C ASP A 54 14.82 -4.23 15.91
N SER A 55 14.57 -2.96 15.60
CA SER A 55 13.91 -2.00 16.49
C SER A 55 12.86 -1.23 15.68
N LEU A 56 11.81 -0.71 16.32
CA LEU A 56 10.79 0.07 15.61
C LEU A 56 11.41 1.25 14.83
N SER A 57 12.41 1.90 15.40
CA SER A 57 13.15 3.00 14.75
C SER A 57 13.93 2.54 13.52
N ARG A 58 14.52 1.33 13.53
CA ARG A 58 15.21 0.76 12.36
C ARG A 58 14.21 0.39 11.26
N ILE A 59 13.07 -0.19 11.63
CA ILE A 59 12.00 -0.53 10.71
C ILE A 59 11.42 0.74 10.09
N ALA A 60 11.08 1.74 10.91
CA ALA A 60 10.62 3.05 10.45
C ALA A 60 11.63 3.73 9.52
N LYS A 61 12.93 3.67 9.83
CA LYS A 61 13.97 4.20 8.93
C LYS A 61 14.01 3.45 7.59
N LYS A 62 13.80 2.12 7.60
CA LYS A 62 13.78 1.29 6.38
C LYS A 62 12.58 1.61 5.49
N TYR A 63 11.40 1.79 6.08
CA TYR A 63 10.14 1.98 5.34
C TYR A 63 9.81 3.45 5.04
N TYR A 64 10.07 4.36 5.98
CA TYR A 64 9.74 5.78 5.86
C TYR A 64 10.95 6.66 5.51
N GLY A 65 12.16 6.10 5.61
CA GLY A 65 13.42 6.85 5.47
C GLY A 65 13.82 7.61 6.73
N ASN A 66 12.96 7.64 7.76
CA ASN A 66 13.19 8.38 9.00
C ASN A 66 12.91 7.50 10.23
N ALA A 67 13.91 7.37 11.10
CA ALA A 67 13.79 6.64 12.35
C ALA A 67 12.78 7.28 13.32
N MET A 68 12.56 8.59 13.23
CA MET A 68 11.64 9.33 14.10
C MET A 68 10.16 9.09 13.76
N ASP A 69 9.87 8.41 12.64
CA ASP A 69 8.51 8.00 12.28
C ASP A 69 8.06 6.69 12.98
N TYR A 70 8.88 6.13 13.88
CA TYR A 70 8.51 4.95 14.66
C TYR A 70 7.21 5.08 15.48
N PRO A 71 6.80 6.27 15.99
CA PRO A 71 5.54 6.40 16.72
C PRO A 71 4.32 6.11 15.83
N LYS A 72 4.40 6.43 14.53
CA LYS A 72 3.32 6.10 13.56
C LYS A 72 3.20 4.59 13.38
N LEU A 73 4.34 3.91 13.31
CA LEU A 73 4.40 2.45 13.24
C LEU A 73 3.83 1.82 14.51
N PHE A 74 4.17 2.36 15.69
CA PHE A 74 3.62 1.89 16.95
C PHE A 74 2.10 2.11 17.03
N ASP A 75 1.61 3.30 16.66
CA ASP A 75 0.19 3.65 16.72
C ASP A 75 -0.66 2.75 15.81
N ALA A 76 -0.19 2.47 14.60
CA ALA A 76 -0.86 1.57 13.67
C ALA A 76 -0.86 0.09 14.11
N ASN A 77 -0.07 -0.27 15.13
CA ASN A 77 0.11 -1.65 15.59
C ASN A 77 -0.16 -1.83 17.08
N ARG A 78 -0.88 -0.92 17.75
CA ARG A 78 -1.12 -1.02 19.20
C ARG A 78 -1.86 -2.30 19.62
N GLU A 79 -2.53 -2.97 18.67
CA GLU A 79 -3.12 -4.29 18.86
C GLU A 79 -2.07 -5.41 19.05
N VAL A 80 -0.89 -5.29 18.42
CA VAL A 80 0.19 -6.30 18.46
C VAL A 80 1.35 -5.86 19.36
N ILE A 81 1.70 -4.58 19.32
CA ILE A 81 2.84 -4.00 20.03
C ILE A 81 2.29 -3.20 21.21
N LYS A 82 2.47 -3.74 22.42
CA LYS A 82 2.00 -3.09 23.65
C LYS A 82 2.94 -1.99 24.12
N ASP A 83 4.23 -2.15 23.84
CA ASP A 83 5.28 -1.26 24.26
C ASP A 83 6.29 -1.12 23.10
N PRO A 84 6.66 0.11 22.72
CA PRO A 84 7.49 0.36 21.54
C PRO A 84 8.91 -0.21 21.65
N ASP A 85 9.42 -0.42 22.88
CA ASP A 85 10.75 -0.99 23.13
C ASP A 85 10.72 -2.51 23.31
N LEU A 86 9.53 -3.11 23.47
CA LEU A 86 9.34 -4.56 23.61
C LEU A 86 8.71 -5.16 22.35
N ILE A 87 9.55 -5.41 21.36
CA ILE A 87 9.21 -6.19 20.17
C ILE A 87 9.98 -7.51 20.12
N TYR A 88 9.37 -8.52 19.52
CA TYR A 88 9.91 -9.88 19.46
C TYR A 88 10.03 -10.36 18.01
N PRO A 89 11.10 -11.11 17.70
CA PRO A 89 11.24 -11.77 16.40
C PRO A 89 10.05 -12.70 16.12
N GLY A 90 9.54 -12.67 14.89
CA GLY A 90 8.37 -13.44 14.46
C GLY A 90 7.04 -12.68 14.58
N GLN A 91 7.00 -11.51 15.24
CA GLN A 91 5.80 -10.67 15.24
C GLN A 91 5.56 -10.09 13.85
N LYS A 92 4.35 -10.25 13.33
CA LYS A 92 3.89 -9.61 12.09
C LYS A 92 3.24 -8.27 12.43
N ILE A 93 3.79 -7.20 11.89
CA ILE A 93 3.29 -5.83 12.07
C ILE A 93 2.87 -5.24 10.74
N ARG A 94 1.89 -4.34 10.79
CA ARG A 94 1.39 -3.55 9.68
C ARG A 94 2.29 -2.35 9.45
N ILE A 95 2.71 -2.10 8.22
CA ILE A 95 3.42 -0.90 7.83
C ILE A 95 2.39 0.06 7.22
N PRO A 96 1.91 1.08 7.94
CA PRO A 96 1.04 2.08 7.34
C PRO A 96 1.78 2.86 6.25
N PRO A 97 1.09 3.37 5.21
CA PRO A 97 1.70 4.24 4.21
C PRO A 97 2.27 5.49 4.85
N LYS A 98 3.30 6.07 4.22
CA LYS A 98 3.99 7.28 4.73
C LYS A 98 3.08 8.52 4.72
N SER A 99 2.11 8.57 3.81
CA SER A 99 1.13 9.65 3.70
C SER A 99 -0.04 9.35 4.63
N TRP A 100 -0.25 10.21 5.63
CA TRP A 100 -1.45 10.22 6.47
C TRP A 100 -2.53 11.06 5.82
#